data_AF-A0A8T3MBB9-F1
#
_entry.id   AF-A0A8T3MBB9-F1
#
_cell.length_a   1.000
_cell.length_b   1.000
_cell.length_c   1.000
_cell.angle_alpha   90.00
_cell.angle_beta   90.00
_cell.angle_gamma   90.00
#
_symmetry.space_group_name_H-M   'P 1'
#
loop_
_entity.id
_entity.type
_entity.pdbx_description
1 polymer ?
#
loop_
_entity_poly.entity_id
_entity_poly.type
_entity_poly.pdbx_seq_one_letter_code
_entity_poly.pdbx_strand_id
1 'polypeptide(L)'
;MKHLRGTIVSLLRSAVLDADLAALVWLLLEGSVPTHVAAPERADAESVAVALRELAGGNVGAVTSGVGGSLEDVVRLPVPLRPATGVVIVLRDDRVAAAHLLRPPLRDAGGHVRPQAPAVLATWDGRDRVWEHFAWALAPELGEAVGRPAGDVEIEQGRRREYLDALATAGLDTPEQLQAALAGYRLRAG
;
A
#
# COMPACT_ATOMS: atom_id res chain seq x y z
N MET A 1 2.04 17.93 18.03
CA MET A 1 1.76 17.07 16.86
C MET A 1 1.87 15.63 17.31
N LYS A 2 0.83 14.82 17.09
CA LYS A 2 0.82 13.41 17.50
C LYS A 2 1.55 12.65 16.40
N HIS A 3 2.78 12.20 16.65
CA HIS A 3 3.48 11.39 15.66
C HIS A 3 2.65 10.14 15.39
N LEU A 4 2.37 9.88 14.11
CA LEU A 4 2.04 8.54 13.67
C LEU A 4 3.22 7.69 14.15
N ARG A 5 2.99 6.76 15.07
CA ARG A 5 3.99 5.79 15.55
C ARG A 5 3.19 4.56 15.90
N GLY A 6 3.56 3.43 15.32
CA GLY A 6 2.91 2.17 15.64
C GLY A 6 3.06 1.16 14.52
N THR A 7 2.60 -0.05 14.80
CA THR A 7 2.56 -1.13 13.83
C THR A 7 1.43 -0.92 12.82
N ILE A 8 1.29 -1.78 11.82
CA ILE A 8 0.12 -1.74 10.93
C ILE A 8 -1.20 -1.77 11.72
N VAL A 9 -1.26 -2.51 12.83
CA VAL A 9 -2.46 -2.60 13.68
C VAL A 9 -2.79 -1.25 14.33
N SER A 10 -1.78 -0.54 14.84
CA SER A 10 -1.96 0.83 15.36
C SER A 10 -2.55 1.76 14.29
N LEU A 11 -2.07 1.65 13.05
CA LEU A 11 -2.51 2.50 11.94
C LEU A 11 -3.97 2.21 11.56
N LEU A 12 -4.36 0.94 11.53
CA LEU A 12 -5.75 0.51 11.30
C LEU A 12 -6.68 1.04 12.40
N ARG A 13 -6.31 0.82 13.66
CA ARG A 13 -7.10 1.25 14.83
C ARG A 13 -7.24 2.76 14.94
N SER A 14 -6.25 3.51 14.44
CA SER A 14 -6.26 4.97 14.42
C SER A 14 -6.89 5.55 13.15
N ALA A 15 -7.37 4.69 12.24
CA ALA A 15 -7.90 5.10 10.94
C ALA A 15 -6.92 6.01 10.17
N VAL A 16 -5.65 5.59 10.10
CA VAL A 16 -4.64 6.17 9.20
C VAL A 16 -4.82 5.58 7.80
N LEU A 17 -5.11 4.29 7.72
CA LEU A 17 -5.56 3.56 6.53
C LEU A 17 -6.52 2.46 7.00
N ASP A 18 -7.27 1.87 6.09
CA ASP A 18 -8.13 0.74 6.39
C ASP A 18 -7.51 -0.62 6.03
N ALA A 19 -8.17 -1.68 6.44
CA ALA A 19 -7.70 -3.05 6.24
C ALA A 19 -7.73 -3.46 4.77
N ASP A 20 -8.66 -2.92 3.97
CA ASP A 20 -8.74 -3.19 2.54
C ASP A 20 -7.49 -2.66 1.80
N LEU A 21 -7.11 -1.40 2.04
CA LEU A 21 -5.89 -0.84 1.45
C LEU A 21 -4.63 -1.52 2.01
N ALA A 22 -4.58 -1.78 3.32
CA ALA A 22 -3.44 -2.46 3.94
C ALA A 22 -3.24 -3.87 3.38
N ALA A 23 -4.31 -4.62 3.16
CA ALA A 23 -4.29 -5.96 2.59
C ALA A 23 -3.79 -5.97 1.14
N LEU A 24 -4.27 -5.03 0.33
CA LEU A 24 -3.80 -4.86 -1.05
C LEU A 24 -2.30 -4.53 -1.09
N VAL A 25 -1.85 -3.57 -0.28
CA VAL A 25 -0.44 -3.18 -0.22
C VAL A 25 0.43 -4.34 0.28
N TRP A 26 -0.03 -5.12 1.26
CA TRP A 26 0.68 -6.33 1.70
C TRP A 26 0.86 -7.32 0.54
N LEU A 27 -0.21 -7.61 -0.22
CA LEU A 27 -0.15 -8.52 -1.36
C LEU A 27 0.84 -8.03 -2.43
N LEU A 28 0.81 -6.74 -2.75
CA LEU A 28 1.71 -6.12 -3.71
C LEU A 28 3.18 -6.15 -3.25
N LEU A 29 3.45 -5.90 -1.97
CA LEU A 29 4.80 -5.96 -1.40
C LEU A 29 5.40 -7.38 -1.47
N GLU A 30 4.60 -8.41 -1.22
CA GLU A 30 5.03 -9.81 -1.40
C GLU A 30 5.23 -10.16 -2.87
N GLY A 31 4.44 -9.57 -3.78
CA GLY A 31 4.69 -9.58 -5.22
C GLY A 31 5.89 -8.74 -5.67
N SER A 32 6.68 -8.19 -4.74
CA SER A 32 7.83 -7.33 -5.01
C SER A 32 7.52 -6.03 -5.75
N VAL A 33 6.28 -5.53 -5.61
CA VAL A 33 5.88 -4.22 -6.12
C VAL A 33 6.40 -3.13 -5.18
N PRO A 34 7.28 -2.22 -5.66
CA PRO A 34 7.81 -1.15 -4.83
C PRO A 34 6.69 -0.22 -4.34
N THR A 35 6.78 0.24 -3.09
CA THR A 35 5.82 1.16 -2.46
C THR A 35 6.55 2.39 -1.93
N HIS A 36 6.04 3.57 -2.27
CA HIS A 36 6.52 4.85 -1.77
C HIS A 36 5.43 5.53 -0.94
N VAL A 37 5.79 5.95 0.28
CA VAL A 37 4.90 6.71 1.16
C VAL A 37 5.33 8.18 1.17
N ALA A 38 4.41 9.08 0.86
CA ALA A 38 4.65 10.51 0.84
C ALA A 38 3.72 11.24 1.81
N ALA A 39 4.26 12.24 2.49
CA ALA A 39 3.51 13.15 3.36
C ALA A 39 4.10 14.55 3.28
N PRO A 40 3.37 15.62 3.66
CA PRO A 40 3.95 16.95 3.83
C PRO A 40 5.14 16.94 4.81
N GLU A 41 5.06 16.11 5.86
CA GLU A 41 6.12 15.93 6.86
C GLU A 41 6.81 14.58 6.70
N ARG A 42 8.13 14.56 6.51
CA ARG A 42 8.91 13.32 6.32
C ARG A 42 8.72 12.30 7.45
N ALA A 43 8.56 12.77 8.69
CA ALA A 43 8.40 11.89 9.85
C ALA A 43 7.10 11.07 9.79
N ASP A 44 6.03 11.65 9.25
CA ASP A 44 4.73 10.98 9.13
C ASP A 44 4.78 9.92 8.03
N ALA A 45 5.39 10.25 6.89
CA ALA A 45 5.66 9.28 5.83
C ALA A 45 6.53 8.12 6.31
N GLU A 46 7.59 8.41 7.08
CA GLU A 46 8.48 7.38 7.61
C GLU A 46 7.78 6.45 8.59
N SER A 47 6.90 6.96 9.47
CA SER A 47 6.18 6.07 10.38
C SER A 47 5.29 5.08 9.63
N VAL A 48 4.57 5.53 8.60
CA VAL A 48 3.70 4.63 7.83
C VAL A 48 4.55 3.66 7.02
N ALA A 49 5.67 4.11 6.44
CA ALA A 49 6.62 3.24 5.76
C ALA A 49 7.18 2.15 6.68
N VAL A 50 7.51 2.46 7.94
CA VAL A 50 7.97 1.47 8.92
C VAL A 50 6.92 0.39 9.15
N ALA A 51 5.65 0.75 9.35
CA ALA A 51 4.56 -0.22 9.53
C ALA A 51 4.37 -1.10 8.28
N LEU A 52 4.46 -0.53 7.08
CA LEU A 52 4.35 -1.29 5.83
C LEU A 52 5.53 -2.26 5.61
N ARG A 53 6.72 -1.93 6.11
CA ARG A 53 7.88 -2.86 6.06
C ARG A 53 7.64 -4.13 6.87
N GLU A 54 6.82 -4.08 7.92
CA GLU A 54 6.44 -5.27 8.69
C GLU A 54 5.62 -6.25 7.82
N LEU A 55 4.74 -5.71 6.96
CA LEU A 55 3.97 -6.48 5.98
C LEU A 55 4.84 -7.03 4.85
N ALA A 56 5.86 -6.28 4.42
CA ALA A 56 6.78 -6.68 3.36
C ALA A 56 7.63 -7.93 3.69
N GLY A 57 7.72 -8.30 4.99
CA GLY A 57 8.54 -9.41 5.43
C GLY A 57 10.01 -9.21 5.06
N GLY A 58 10.58 -10.13 4.27
CA GLY A 58 11.97 -10.03 3.79
C GLY A 58 12.22 -8.93 2.76
N ASN A 59 11.18 -8.33 2.17
CA ASN A 59 11.30 -7.34 1.10
C ASN A 59 11.26 -5.88 1.61
N VAL A 60 11.94 -5.62 2.72
CA VAL A 60 11.95 -4.30 3.39
C VAL A 60 12.42 -3.18 2.45
N GLY A 61 13.33 -3.49 1.53
CA GLY A 61 13.86 -2.53 0.54
C GLY A 61 12.83 -2.05 -0.49
N ALA A 62 11.67 -2.70 -0.61
CA ALA A 62 10.59 -2.27 -1.49
C ALA A 62 9.81 -1.06 -0.94
N VAL A 63 9.94 -0.71 0.34
CA VAL A 63 9.20 0.39 0.96
C VAL A 63 10.09 1.60 1.23
N THR A 64 9.78 2.71 0.55
CA THR A 64 10.48 3.99 0.70
C THR A 64 9.54 5.08 1.21
N SER A 65 10.10 6.16 1.76
CA SER A 65 9.35 7.30 2.28
C SER A 65 9.92 8.62 1.77
N GLY A 66 9.09 9.66 1.69
CA GLY A 66 9.49 10.95 1.16
C GLY A 66 8.54 12.09 1.53
N VAL A 67 8.92 13.31 1.11
CA VAL A 67 8.07 14.49 1.24
C VAL A 67 7.21 14.64 -0.01
N GLY A 68 5.93 14.94 0.16
CA GLY A 68 4.98 15.21 -0.91
C GLY A 68 3.54 15.23 -0.40
N GLY A 69 2.76 16.26 -0.77
CA GLY A 69 1.36 16.39 -0.33
C GLY A 69 0.35 15.92 -1.38
N SER A 70 0.83 15.47 -2.52
CA SER A 70 0.05 15.01 -3.67
C SER A 70 0.87 14.03 -4.52
N LEU A 71 0.18 13.30 -5.40
CA LEU A 71 0.85 12.46 -6.39
C LEU A 71 1.76 13.28 -7.31
N GLU A 72 1.33 14.48 -7.69
CA GLU A 72 2.10 15.39 -8.56
C GLU A 72 3.43 15.79 -7.93
N ASP A 73 3.43 16.11 -6.63
CA ASP A 73 4.66 16.41 -5.90
C ASP A 73 5.62 15.22 -5.94
N VAL A 74 5.09 14.01 -5.70
CA VAL A 74 5.87 12.78 -5.67
C VAL A 74 6.49 12.52 -7.04
N VAL A 75 5.71 12.47 -8.13
CA VAL A 75 6.24 12.13 -9.47
C VAL A 75 7.23 13.17 -10.03
N ARG A 76 7.25 14.39 -9.50
CA ARG A 76 8.24 15.42 -9.85
C ARG A 76 9.58 15.24 -9.14
N LEU A 77 9.61 14.48 -8.05
CA LEU A 77 10.85 14.13 -7.35
C LEU A 77 11.54 12.95 -8.04
N PRO A 78 12.85 12.78 -7.86
CA PRO A 78 13.53 11.53 -8.17
C PRO A 78 13.08 10.46 -7.17
N VAL A 79 11.85 10.00 -7.27
CA VAL A 79 11.32 8.92 -6.43
C VAL A 79 12.09 7.65 -6.79
N PRO A 80 12.57 6.88 -5.81
CA PRO A 80 13.27 5.62 -6.05
C PRO A 80 12.35 4.48 -6.50
N LEU A 81 11.28 4.75 -7.26
CA LEU A 81 10.52 3.70 -7.93
C LEU A 81 11.26 3.38 -9.23
N ARG A 82 12.14 2.38 -9.17
CA ARG A 82 12.77 1.76 -10.35
C ARG A 82 12.39 0.28 -10.42
N PRO A 83 11.66 -0.16 -11.46
CA PRO A 83 11.12 0.63 -12.59
C PRO A 83 10.08 1.66 -12.11
N ALA A 84 9.67 2.60 -12.99
CA ALA A 84 8.67 3.65 -12.71
C ALA A 84 7.23 3.09 -12.49
N THR A 85 7.15 1.92 -11.87
CA THR A 85 5.97 1.13 -11.58
C THR A 85 6.00 0.82 -10.09
N GLY A 86 4.87 0.95 -9.42
CA GLY A 86 4.80 0.76 -7.98
C GLY A 86 3.62 1.47 -7.35
N VAL A 87 3.46 1.32 -6.04
CA VAL A 87 2.42 2.00 -5.27
C VAL A 87 2.94 3.32 -4.74
N VAL A 88 2.15 4.38 -4.85
CA VAL A 88 2.38 5.66 -4.17
C VAL A 88 1.23 5.90 -3.20
N ILE A 89 1.55 6.04 -1.91
CA ILE A 89 0.61 6.36 -0.85
C ILE A 89 0.85 7.81 -0.45
N VAL A 90 -0.19 8.64 -0.50
CA VAL A 90 -0.13 10.04 -0.11
C VAL A 90 -0.91 10.25 1.18
N LEU A 91 -0.23 10.79 2.19
CA LEU A 91 -0.78 11.17 3.47
C LEU A 91 -1.19 12.65 3.46
N ARG A 92 -2.34 12.94 4.09
CA ARG A 92 -2.78 14.27 4.50
C ARG A 92 -3.56 14.13 5.79
N ASP A 93 -3.64 15.15 6.60
CA ASP A 93 -4.67 15.13 7.66
C ASP A 93 -4.28 14.31 8.89
N ASP A 94 -3.26 13.44 8.82
CA ASP A 94 -2.97 12.25 9.67
C ASP A 94 -3.35 10.88 9.06
N ARG A 95 -3.82 10.84 7.82
CA ARG A 95 -4.34 9.64 7.17
C ARG A 95 -3.94 9.53 5.70
N VAL A 96 -4.07 8.35 5.13
CA VAL A 96 -3.91 8.14 3.70
C VAL A 96 -5.07 8.82 2.99
N ALA A 97 -4.75 9.89 2.24
CA ALA A 97 -5.73 10.59 1.42
C ALA A 97 -5.93 9.91 0.08
N ALA A 98 -4.87 9.34 -0.50
CA ALA A 98 -4.96 8.58 -1.72
C ALA A 98 -3.83 7.55 -1.84
N ALA A 99 -4.12 6.42 -2.48
CA ALA A 99 -3.14 5.46 -2.94
C ALA A 99 -3.27 5.29 -4.46
N HIS A 100 -2.13 5.21 -5.14
CA HIS A 100 -2.06 5.11 -6.59
C HIS A 100 -1.14 3.98 -7.02
N LEU A 101 -1.47 3.34 -8.15
CA LEU A 101 -0.57 2.46 -8.88
C LEU A 101 0.06 3.24 -10.03
N LEU A 102 1.37 3.45 -9.97
CA LEU A 102 2.16 3.85 -11.13
C LEU A 102 2.25 2.64 -12.06
N ARG A 103 1.80 2.81 -13.30
CA ARG A 103 1.67 1.73 -14.28
C ARG A 103 2.87 1.71 -15.22
N PRO A 104 3.33 0.52 -15.67
CA PRO A 104 4.39 0.43 -16.66
C PRO A 104 3.96 1.13 -17.95
N PRO A 105 4.88 1.77 -18.70
CA PRO A 105 4.51 2.41 -19.95
C PRO A 105 4.09 1.36 -21.00
N LEU A 106 3.13 1.72 -21.86
CA LEU A 106 2.68 0.86 -22.96
C LEU A 106 3.49 1.11 -24.23
N ARG A 107 3.52 0.12 -25.12
CA ARG A 107 3.94 0.35 -26.51
C ARG A 107 2.70 0.48 -27.38
N ASP A 108 2.64 1.54 -28.18
CA ASP A 108 1.59 1.69 -29.18
C ASP A 108 1.83 0.75 -30.39
N ALA A 109 0.88 0.73 -31.34
CA ALA A 109 0.96 -0.11 -32.53
C ALA A 109 2.17 0.21 -33.43
N GLY A 110 2.77 1.40 -33.29
CA GLY A 110 4.02 1.80 -33.95
C GLY A 110 5.27 1.48 -33.14
N GLY A 111 5.15 0.87 -31.96
CA GLY A 111 6.24 0.50 -31.07
C GLY A 111 6.72 1.62 -30.15
N HIS A 112 6.12 2.80 -30.17
CA HIS A 112 6.52 3.92 -29.32
C HIS A 112 6.07 3.69 -27.88
N VAL A 113 6.99 3.94 -26.94
CA VAL A 113 6.72 3.85 -25.50
C VAL A 113 5.92 5.08 -25.06
N ARG A 114 4.74 4.87 -24.49
CA ARG A 114 3.85 5.91 -23.97
C ARG A 114 3.66 5.73 -22.46
N PRO A 115 3.82 6.79 -21.65
CA PRO A 115 3.51 6.71 -20.24
C PRO A 115 2.01 6.45 -20.06
N GLN A 116 1.68 5.62 -19.08
CA GLN A 116 0.30 5.49 -18.62
C GLN A 116 0.05 6.48 -17.48
N ALA A 117 -1.15 7.05 -17.43
CA ALA A 117 -1.56 7.78 -16.24
C ALA A 117 -1.53 6.85 -15.02
N PRO A 118 -1.13 7.32 -13.83
CA PRO A 118 -1.30 6.56 -12.60
C PRO A 118 -2.77 6.19 -12.41
N ALA A 119 -3.01 4.98 -11.91
CA ALA A 119 -4.36 4.55 -11.55
C ALA A 119 -4.59 4.76 -10.06
N VAL A 120 -5.82 5.09 -9.68
CA VAL A 120 -6.21 5.24 -8.27
C VAL A 120 -6.52 3.87 -7.70
N LEU A 121 -5.97 3.54 -6.53
CA LEU A 121 -6.28 2.33 -5.77
C LEU A 121 -7.33 2.59 -4.71
N ALA A 122 -7.17 3.68 -3.95
CA ALA A 122 -8.10 4.10 -2.92
C ALA A 122 -8.00 5.60 -2.66
N THR A 123 -9.10 6.22 -2.20
CA THR A 123 -9.13 7.61 -1.74
C THR A 123 -9.95 7.76 -0.48
N TRP A 124 -9.54 8.67 0.41
CA TRP A 124 -10.34 9.06 1.57
C TRP A 124 -11.42 10.06 1.17
N ASP A 125 -12.69 9.72 1.40
CA ASP A 125 -13.78 10.68 1.38
C ASP A 125 -13.92 11.35 2.76
N GLY A 126 -13.56 12.63 2.83
CA GLY A 126 -13.68 13.44 4.04
C GLY A 126 -15.11 13.71 4.48
N ARG A 127 -16.09 13.58 3.57
CA ARG A 127 -17.50 13.82 3.87
C ARG A 127 -18.09 12.63 4.63
N ASP A 128 -18.03 11.44 4.03
CA ASP A 128 -18.63 10.24 4.62
C ASP A 128 -17.67 9.51 5.58
N ARG A 129 -16.42 9.97 5.65
CA ARG A 129 -15.35 9.44 6.51
C ARG A 129 -15.06 7.97 6.25
N VAL A 130 -14.98 7.63 4.96
CA VAL A 130 -14.71 6.27 4.47
C VAL A 130 -13.61 6.32 3.41
N TRP A 131 -12.92 5.19 3.22
CA TRP A 131 -12.11 5.00 2.01
C TRP A 131 -12.97 4.39 0.92
N GLU A 132 -12.89 4.98 -0.26
CA GLU A 132 -13.41 4.40 -1.49
C GLU A 132 -12.30 3.61 -2.18
N HIS A 133 -12.62 2.42 -2.67
CA HIS A 133 -11.67 1.48 -3.26
C HIS A 133 -11.94 1.27 -4.76
N PHE A 134 -10.88 1.42 -5.55
CA PHE A 134 -10.91 1.39 -7.02
C PHE A 134 -10.03 0.30 -7.62
N ALA A 135 -9.33 -0.47 -6.78
CA ALA A 135 -8.41 -1.53 -7.22
C ALA A 135 -9.07 -2.60 -8.11
N TRP A 136 -10.38 -2.83 -7.97
CA TRP A 136 -11.16 -3.73 -8.81
C TRP A 136 -11.09 -3.38 -10.31
N ALA A 137 -10.91 -2.11 -10.65
CA ALA A 137 -10.79 -1.66 -12.04
C ALA A 137 -9.43 -2.00 -12.67
N LEU A 138 -8.49 -2.52 -11.86
CA LEU A 138 -7.11 -2.84 -12.23
C LEU A 138 -6.79 -4.32 -11.96
N ALA A 139 -7.80 -5.16 -11.79
CA ALA A 139 -7.61 -6.55 -11.39
C ALA A 139 -6.63 -7.33 -12.31
N PRO A 140 -6.66 -7.17 -13.65
CA PRO A 140 -5.66 -7.78 -14.53
C PRO A 140 -4.24 -7.28 -14.24
N GLU A 141 -4.04 -5.97 -14.14
CA GLU A 141 -2.72 -5.37 -13.88
C GLU A 141 -2.16 -5.75 -12.51
N LEU A 142 -3.02 -5.84 -11.49
CA LEU A 142 -2.64 -6.29 -10.15
C LEU A 142 -2.25 -7.78 -10.18
N GLY A 143 -2.99 -8.60 -10.93
CA GLY A 143 -2.67 -10.00 -11.18
C GLY A 143 -1.31 -10.18 -11.84
N GLU A 144 -1.04 -9.44 -12.91
CA GLU A 144 0.27 -9.43 -13.57
C GLU A 144 1.39 -8.99 -12.63
N ALA A 145 1.16 -7.93 -11.85
CA ALA A 145 2.16 -7.39 -10.92
C ALA A 145 2.58 -8.38 -9.83
N VAL A 146 1.68 -9.26 -9.38
CA VAL A 146 1.97 -10.27 -8.35
C VAL A 146 2.14 -11.68 -8.91
N GLY A 147 2.03 -11.87 -10.24
CA GLY A 147 2.15 -13.17 -10.90
C GLY A 147 1.02 -14.15 -10.61
N ARG A 148 -0.22 -13.67 -10.43
CA ARG A 148 -1.41 -14.48 -10.09
C ARG A 148 -2.63 -14.13 -10.96
N PRO A 149 -3.59 -15.05 -11.13
CA PRO A 149 -4.89 -14.71 -11.70
C PRO A 149 -5.58 -13.59 -10.92
N ALA A 150 -6.28 -12.69 -11.61
CA ALA A 150 -7.00 -11.56 -11.00
C ALA A 150 -7.98 -12.01 -9.89
N GLY A 151 -8.74 -13.09 -10.11
CA GLY A 151 -9.64 -13.64 -9.09
C GLY A 151 -8.91 -14.15 -7.84
N ASP A 152 -7.71 -14.70 -7.99
CA ASP A 152 -6.90 -15.15 -6.85
C ASP A 152 -6.34 -13.98 -6.05
N VAL A 153 -6.06 -12.86 -6.72
CA VAL A 153 -5.66 -11.59 -6.08
C VAL A 153 -6.80 -11.06 -5.21
N GLU A 154 -8.02 -10.99 -5.74
CA GLU A 154 -9.19 -10.51 -5.00
C GLU A 154 -9.50 -11.40 -3.79
N ILE A 155 -9.46 -12.73 -3.96
CA ILE A 155 -9.68 -13.70 -2.87
C ILE A 155 -8.62 -13.53 -1.78
N GLU A 156 -7.34 -13.42 -2.17
CA GLU A 156 -6.25 -13.28 -1.20
C GLU A 156 -6.29 -11.92 -0.49
N GLN A 157 -6.60 -10.84 -1.21
CA GLN A 157 -6.83 -9.52 -0.60
C GLN A 157 -7.92 -9.61 0.47
N GLY A 158 -9.06 -10.25 0.16
CA GLY A 158 -10.15 -10.43 1.12
C GLY A 158 -9.73 -11.19 2.38
N ARG A 159 -8.98 -12.29 2.23
CA ARG A 159 -8.44 -13.06 3.37
C ARG A 159 -7.48 -12.24 4.22
N ARG A 160 -6.58 -11.48 3.61
CA ARG A 160 -5.63 -10.60 4.32
C ARG A 160 -6.35 -9.48 5.05
N ARG A 161 -7.38 -8.89 4.43
CA ARG A 161 -8.23 -7.88 5.06
C ARG A 161 -8.86 -8.43 6.33
N GLU A 162 -9.56 -9.55 6.23
CA GLU A 162 -10.21 -10.21 7.37
C GLU A 162 -9.20 -10.54 8.48
N TYR A 163 -8.01 -10.99 8.09
CA TYR A 163 -6.92 -11.27 9.03
C TYR A 163 -6.44 -10.01 9.75
N LEU A 164 -6.17 -8.94 9.02
CA LEU A 164 -5.72 -7.66 9.60
C LEU A 164 -6.80 -7.03 10.50
N ASP A 165 -8.07 -7.10 10.10
CA ASP A 165 -9.19 -6.67 10.94
C ASP A 165 -9.29 -7.46 12.24
N ALA A 166 -9.08 -8.78 12.18
CA ALA A 166 -9.05 -9.62 13.37
C ALA A 166 -7.89 -9.24 14.31
N LEU A 167 -6.69 -8.98 13.77
CA LEU A 167 -5.55 -8.50 14.57
C LEU A 167 -5.84 -7.14 15.21
N ALA A 168 -6.44 -6.22 14.46
CA ALA A 168 -6.80 -4.88 14.93
C ALA A 168 -7.85 -4.93 16.03
N THR A 169 -8.86 -5.78 15.88
CA THR A 169 -9.91 -6.03 16.88
C THR A 169 -9.34 -6.67 18.14
N ALA A 170 -8.42 -7.62 18.00
CA ALA A 170 -7.75 -8.28 19.12
C ALA A 170 -6.70 -7.39 19.83
N GLY A 171 -6.33 -6.25 19.23
CA GLY A 171 -5.33 -5.34 19.79
C GLY A 171 -3.91 -5.91 19.80
N LEU A 172 -3.59 -6.81 18.86
CA LEU A 172 -2.27 -7.42 18.71
C LEU A 172 -1.30 -6.43 18.03
N ASP A 173 -0.84 -5.46 18.82
CA ASP A 173 -0.21 -4.23 18.34
C ASP A 173 1.26 -4.07 18.74
N THR A 174 1.86 -5.08 19.38
CA THR A 174 3.32 -5.07 19.57
C THR A 174 4.01 -5.62 18.32
N PRO A 175 5.21 -5.12 17.96
CA PRO A 175 5.96 -5.63 16.81
C PRO A 175 6.18 -7.15 16.88
N GLU A 176 6.46 -7.71 18.06
CA GLU A 176 6.70 -9.13 18.24
C GLU A 176 5.44 -9.98 18.00
N GLN A 177 4.29 -9.52 18.51
CA GLN A 177 3.00 -10.17 18.29
C GLN A 177 2.62 -10.15 16.82
N LEU A 178 2.78 -8.98 16.18
CA LEU A 178 2.49 -8.81 14.77
C LEU A 178 3.40 -9.68 13.90
N GLN A 179 4.71 -9.70 14.16
CA GLN A 179 5.64 -10.54 13.40
C GLN A 179 5.31 -12.02 13.54
N ALA A 180 4.99 -12.50 14.74
CA ALA A 180 4.56 -13.88 14.96
C ALA A 180 3.24 -14.20 14.23
N ALA A 181 2.29 -13.27 14.26
CA ALA A 181 1.01 -13.39 13.55
C ALA A 181 1.22 -13.48 12.03
N LEU A 182 1.93 -12.51 11.43
CA LEU A 182 2.23 -12.48 9.99
C LEU A 182 3.00 -13.72 9.53
N ALA A 183 3.98 -14.19 10.32
CA ALA A 183 4.68 -15.45 10.05
C ALA A 183 3.70 -16.64 10.05
N GLY A 184 2.78 -16.69 11.03
CA GLY A 184 1.74 -17.71 11.10
C GLY A 184 0.76 -17.68 9.93
N TYR A 185 0.41 -16.49 9.42
CA TYR A 185 -0.40 -16.35 8.21
C TYR A 185 0.33 -16.93 6.99
N ARG A 186 1.59 -16.52 6.78
CA ARG A 186 2.42 -16.98 5.64
C ARG A 186 2.61 -18.49 5.62
N LEU A 187 2.78 -19.14 6.79
CA LEU A 187 2.90 -20.59 6.90
C LEU A 187 1.61 -21.35 6.54
N ARG A 188 0.44 -20.71 6.61
CA ARG A 188 -0.85 -21.32 6.25
C ARG A 188 -1.28 -21.03 4.82
N ALA A 189 -0.74 -19.96 4.25
CA ALA A 189 -1.07 -19.48 2.90
C ALA A 189 -0.18 -20.09 1.81
N GLY A 190 1.02 -20.56 2.16
CA GLY A 190 1.92 -21.33 1.28
C GLY A 190 1.58 -22.82 1.26
#